data_AF-A0A023B3T5-F1
#
_entry.id   AF-A0A023B3T5-F1
#
_cell.length_a   1.000
_cell.length_b   1.000
_cell.length_c   1.000
_cell.angle_alpha   90.00
_cell.angle_beta   90.00
_cell.angle_gamma   90.00
#
_symmetry.space_group_name_H-M   'P 1'
#
loop_
_entity.id
_entity.type
_entity.pdbx_description
1 polymer ?
#
loop_
_entity_poly.entity_id
_entity_poly.type
_entity_poly.pdbx_seq_one_letter_code
_entity_poly.pdbx_strand_id
1 'polypeptide(L)'
;MKVRVLARDSELYTRGKKSENNHAPDAHPLKNLQEYQRALAAAKMERMFAKPFVAALEGHLDAVSCLARSHKTVQDVYSGSCDGEIRFWRLGTRVCQRSIVKGHDGHVEGVAVAKDDTYLLSCGRDQYIKQWAVEKHFRVGLAAEADIENRGGVIHHDLWQDGAGSVGSIRPVNTFHDPDGPLFGVDSHDEASRFVTAGSRVSVWDLSKTAPVAQMASGAGGCVQRFVQWSPSDMNLVLSASSNNTVELFDVRQGDMVQSVALAMQSNSGAWNPMRPFEFAVANDDHNVYTFDIRNFASAKHVYCGFVHAALSVAYAPTGKELCAGGQDETVRIWTHGERFSRDVYHNRRMQSVTSVLYSGDSKYILSGSADFNVRLWKANASEKLNGAVSRKEADAINYRRALLRKYAHMPQVKHIQHQRHLPKYIYNMNKQKLVHHKADRERKERGGQIIKPLRQSPIRHTSVQDAAKPKVVPRGQTDQDPQDDDDQEEDDNMSSEASDE
;
A
#
# COMPACT_ATOMS: atom_id res chain seq x y z
N MET A 1 26.01 -75.11 12.33
CA MET A 1 25.30 -73.85 12.70
C MET A 1 25.57 -72.81 11.61
N LYS A 2 24.55 -72.15 11.03
CA LYS A 2 24.77 -71.09 10.02
C LYS A 2 24.80 -69.72 10.71
N VAL A 3 25.99 -69.19 10.93
CA VAL A 3 26.17 -67.82 11.45
C VAL A 3 26.17 -66.84 10.27
N ARG A 4 25.38 -65.77 10.36
CA ARG A 4 25.43 -64.63 9.43
C ARG A 4 25.80 -63.39 10.23
N VAL A 5 26.74 -62.61 9.70
CA VAL A 5 27.22 -61.37 10.29
C VAL A 5 27.01 -60.24 9.27
N LEU A 6 26.86 -59.00 9.74
CA LEU A 6 26.82 -57.82 8.88
C LEU A 6 28.17 -57.61 8.19
N ALA A 7 28.32 -58.14 6.98
CA ALA A 7 29.42 -57.81 6.09
C ALA A 7 29.11 -56.50 5.36
N ARG A 8 29.95 -55.47 5.55
CA ARG A 8 29.92 -54.24 4.76
C ARG A 8 31.06 -54.28 3.76
N ASP A 9 30.73 -54.36 2.49
CA ASP A 9 31.70 -54.24 1.40
C ASP A 9 32.20 -52.79 1.31
N SER A 10 33.50 -52.59 1.44
CA SER A 10 34.12 -51.26 1.37
C SER A 10 33.89 -50.58 0.03
N GLU A 11 33.76 -51.34 -1.06
CA GLU A 11 33.51 -50.79 -2.39
C GLU A 11 32.15 -50.10 -2.50
N LEU A 12 31.14 -50.56 -1.75
CA LEU A 12 29.79 -49.97 -1.75
C LEU A 12 29.73 -48.63 -1.01
N TYR A 13 30.54 -48.44 0.03
CA TYR A 13 30.58 -47.23 0.85
C TYR A 13 31.69 -46.23 0.43
N THR A 14 32.02 -46.21 -0.87
CA THR A 14 33.01 -45.30 -1.46
C THR A 14 32.44 -43.92 -1.82
N ARG A 15 33.31 -42.90 -1.77
CA ARG A 15 32.97 -41.50 -2.11
C ARG A 15 32.61 -41.40 -3.60
N GLY A 16 31.32 -41.28 -3.89
CA GLY A 16 30.78 -41.19 -5.26
C GLY A 16 29.54 -42.05 -5.48
N LYS A 17 29.33 -43.09 -4.66
CA LYS A 17 28.10 -43.89 -4.67
C LYS A 17 26.99 -43.19 -3.87
N LYS A 18 25.74 -43.59 -4.15
CA LYS A 18 24.52 -43.00 -3.56
C LYS A 18 24.40 -43.44 -2.09
N SER A 19 24.09 -42.50 -1.19
CA SER A 19 23.81 -42.82 0.22
C SER A 19 22.59 -43.73 0.34
N GLU A 20 22.73 -44.87 1.02
CA GLU A 20 21.61 -45.69 1.45
C GLU A 20 20.98 -45.08 2.69
N ASN A 21 19.68 -44.77 2.63
CA ASN A 21 18.97 -44.07 3.70
C ASN A 21 17.93 -45.01 4.34
N ASN A 22 18.08 -45.28 5.64
CA ASN A 22 17.05 -45.99 6.39
C ASN A 22 15.90 -45.03 6.78
N HIS A 23 14.67 -45.40 6.39
CA HIS A 23 13.45 -44.63 6.64
C HIS A 23 12.57 -45.21 7.77
N ALA A 24 13.00 -46.27 8.45
CA ALA A 24 12.28 -46.84 9.60
C ALA A 24 12.09 -45.79 10.72
N PRO A 25 10.91 -45.74 11.39
CA PRO A 25 10.63 -44.73 12.41
C PRO A 25 11.59 -44.84 13.61
N ASP A 26 11.99 -46.05 13.98
CA ASP A 26 12.88 -46.34 15.11
C ASP A 26 14.29 -45.78 14.90
N ALA A 27 14.71 -45.59 13.64
CA ALA A 27 15.97 -44.93 13.30
C ALA A 27 15.92 -43.40 13.49
N HIS A 28 14.72 -42.81 13.67
CA HIS A 28 14.49 -41.36 13.78
C HIS A 28 13.58 -40.98 14.96
N PRO A 29 13.92 -41.35 16.21
CA PRO A 29 13.00 -41.34 17.37
C PRO A 29 12.49 -39.96 17.80
N LEU A 30 13.10 -38.86 17.35
CA LEU A 30 12.75 -37.48 17.72
C LEU A 30 12.20 -36.63 16.55
N LYS A 31 11.68 -37.26 15.50
CA LYS A 31 11.21 -36.58 14.27
C LYS A 31 10.34 -35.34 14.53
N ASN A 32 9.32 -35.42 15.39
CA ASN A 32 8.41 -34.31 15.66
C ASN A 32 9.10 -33.12 16.36
N LEU A 33 10.03 -33.39 17.29
CA LEU A 33 10.79 -32.36 17.99
C LEU A 33 11.80 -31.68 17.04
N GLN A 34 12.46 -32.47 16.19
CA GLN A 34 13.37 -31.94 15.16
C GLN A 34 12.62 -31.09 14.11
N GLU A 35 11.44 -31.52 13.68
CA GLU A 35 10.57 -30.73 12.78
C GLU A 35 10.13 -29.41 13.43
N TYR A 36 9.76 -29.41 14.72
CA TYR A 36 9.45 -28.20 15.48
C TYR A 36 10.65 -27.25 15.60
N GLN A 37 11.84 -27.77 15.95
CA GLN A 37 13.06 -26.97 16.03
C GLN A 37 13.44 -26.38 14.66
N ARG A 38 13.27 -27.14 13.56
CA ARG A 38 13.44 -26.64 12.18
C ARG A 38 12.42 -25.56 11.82
N ALA A 39 11.16 -25.68 12.28
CA ALA A 39 10.15 -24.64 12.09
C ALA A 39 10.49 -23.35 12.84
N LEU A 40 10.96 -23.46 14.09
CA LEU A 40 11.40 -22.33 14.89
C LEU A 40 12.66 -21.65 14.30
N ALA A 41 13.62 -22.43 13.80
CA ALA A 41 14.77 -21.92 13.06
C ALA A 41 14.35 -21.25 11.74
N ALA A 42 13.37 -21.81 11.03
CA ALA A 42 12.80 -21.21 9.82
C ALA A 42 12.13 -19.87 10.11
N ALA A 43 11.36 -19.75 11.20
CA ALA A 43 10.69 -18.51 11.59
C ALA A 43 11.71 -17.41 11.93
N LYS A 44 12.77 -17.76 12.67
CA LYS A 44 13.89 -16.85 12.96
C LYS A 44 14.60 -16.42 11.68
N MET A 45 14.93 -17.34 10.77
CA MET A 45 15.54 -17.00 9.48
C MET A 45 14.65 -16.09 8.62
N GLU A 46 13.35 -16.36 8.55
CA GLU A 46 12.40 -15.53 7.80
C GLU A 46 12.42 -14.08 8.29
N ARG A 47 12.46 -13.87 9.62
CA ARG A 47 12.56 -12.54 10.23
C ARG A 47 13.95 -11.91 10.05
N MET A 48 15.05 -12.66 10.17
CA MET A 48 16.41 -12.13 9.95
C MET A 48 16.66 -11.71 8.49
N PHE A 49 16.07 -12.41 7.52
CA PHE A 49 16.18 -12.09 6.10
C PHE A 49 15.08 -11.15 5.60
N ALA A 50 14.16 -10.69 6.46
CA ALA A 50 13.09 -9.76 6.10
C ALA A 50 13.64 -8.37 5.76
N LYS A 51 14.03 -8.18 4.50
CA LYS A 51 14.51 -6.92 3.91
C LYS A 51 13.61 -6.57 2.73
N PRO A 52 12.48 -5.87 2.98
CA PRO A 52 11.44 -5.65 1.99
C PRO A 52 11.73 -4.51 1.02
N PHE A 53 12.41 -3.44 1.46
CA PHE A 53 12.76 -2.31 0.61
C PHE A 53 13.74 -2.75 -0.49
N VAL A 54 13.49 -2.31 -1.73
CA VAL A 54 14.34 -2.62 -2.90
C VAL A 54 14.99 -1.35 -3.44
N ALA A 55 14.20 -0.30 -3.68
CA ALA A 55 14.65 0.97 -4.22
C ALA A 55 13.62 2.08 -4.00
N ALA A 56 14.08 3.33 -4.04
CA ALA A 56 13.24 4.49 -4.33
C ALA A 56 13.46 4.90 -5.79
N LEU A 57 12.39 5.32 -6.45
CA LEU A 57 12.36 5.92 -7.77
C LEU A 57 12.06 7.40 -7.53
N GLU A 58 13.12 8.20 -7.50
CA GLU A 58 13.07 9.57 -7.00
C GLU A 58 12.88 10.59 -8.13
N GLY A 59 12.25 11.71 -7.79
CA GLY A 59 12.44 12.97 -8.52
C GLY A 59 11.19 13.70 -9.02
N HIS A 60 9.95 13.24 -8.75
CA HIS A 60 8.77 14.12 -8.93
C HIS A 60 8.94 15.37 -8.07
N LEU A 61 8.33 16.48 -8.50
CA LEU A 61 8.43 17.74 -7.77
C LEU A 61 7.39 17.82 -6.64
N ASP A 62 6.25 17.12 -6.79
CA ASP A 62 5.17 17.06 -5.81
C ASP A 62 4.66 15.61 -5.57
N ALA A 63 3.63 15.46 -4.74
CA ALA A 63 3.08 14.21 -4.26
C ALA A 63 2.62 13.28 -5.40
N VAL A 64 3.02 12.01 -5.32
CA VAL A 64 2.57 10.99 -6.29
C VAL A 64 1.12 10.61 -6.00
N SER A 65 0.19 11.23 -6.71
CA SER A 65 -1.25 11.01 -6.56
C SER A 65 -1.67 9.60 -6.99
N CYS A 66 -1.20 9.16 -8.15
CA CYS A 66 -1.68 7.95 -8.81
C CYS A 66 -0.54 7.13 -9.46
N LEU A 67 -0.79 5.83 -9.60
CA LEU A 67 0.11 4.87 -10.23
C LEU A 67 -0.67 4.00 -11.21
N ALA A 68 -0.02 3.64 -12.32
CA ALA A 68 -0.48 2.60 -13.23
C ALA A 68 0.68 1.66 -13.59
N ARG A 69 0.37 0.47 -14.11
CA ARG A 69 1.37 -0.49 -14.60
C ARG A 69 1.02 -0.98 -15.99
N SER A 70 2.03 -1.38 -16.75
CA SER A 70 1.79 -2.13 -17.97
C SER A 70 1.06 -3.47 -17.69
N HIS A 71 0.25 -3.89 -18.66
CA HIS A 71 -0.48 -5.16 -18.63
C HIS A 71 0.32 -6.31 -19.27
N LYS A 72 1.17 -6.03 -20.28
CA LYS A 72 1.99 -7.03 -20.98
C LYS A 72 3.45 -7.03 -20.53
N THR A 73 4.02 -5.89 -20.17
CA THR A 73 5.39 -5.83 -19.62
C THR A 73 5.34 -5.79 -18.09
N VAL A 74 6.27 -6.50 -17.45
CA VAL A 74 6.40 -6.49 -15.98
C VAL A 74 7.27 -5.32 -15.51
N GLN A 75 8.01 -4.69 -16.43
CA GLN A 75 9.04 -3.70 -16.10
C GLN A 75 8.53 -2.27 -16.16
N ASP A 76 7.52 -1.95 -16.97
CA ASP A 76 7.12 -0.56 -17.21
C ASP A 76 5.96 -0.15 -16.29
N VAL A 77 6.15 0.98 -15.61
CA VAL A 77 5.26 1.54 -14.58
C VAL A 77 5.10 3.03 -14.83
N TYR A 78 3.91 3.57 -14.57
CA TYR A 78 3.59 4.97 -14.79
C TYR A 78 3.11 5.60 -13.48
N SER A 79 3.35 6.89 -13.33
CA SER A 79 2.96 7.65 -12.13
C SER A 79 2.56 9.06 -12.51
N GLY A 80 1.42 9.53 -12.01
CA GLY A 80 1.04 10.94 -12.03
C GLY A 80 1.39 11.61 -10.71
N SER A 81 1.70 12.91 -10.79
CA SER A 81 2.00 13.77 -9.66
C SER A 81 0.97 14.91 -9.53
N CYS A 82 0.91 15.51 -8.35
CA CYS A 82 0.04 16.63 -8.02
C CYS A 82 0.38 17.93 -8.78
N ASP A 83 1.60 18.06 -9.29
CA ASP A 83 2.09 19.16 -10.13
C ASP A 83 1.63 19.11 -11.60
N GLY A 84 0.98 18.03 -12.04
CA GLY A 84 0.60 17.80 -13.44
C GLY A 84 1.58 16.94 -14.24
N GLU A 85 2.69 16.51 -13.63
CA GLU A 85 3.75 15.70 -14.26
C GLU A 85 3.37 14.21 -14.34
N ILE A 86 3.72 13.57 -15.46
CA ILE A 86 3.51 12.12 -15.67
C ILE A 86 4.83 11.46 -16.05
N ARG A 87 5.24 10.45 -15.28
CA ARG A 87 6.53 9.75 -15.45
C ARG A 87 6.39 8.29 -15.85
N PHE A 88 7.38 7.85 -16.63
CA PHE A 88 7.50 6.53 -17.23
C PHE A 88 8.73 5.85 -16.61
N TRP A 89 8.52 4.86 -15.75
CA TRP A 89 9.56 4.16 -15.01
C TRP A 89 9.82 2.77 -15.58
N ARG A 90 11.09 2.38 -15.64
CA ARG A 90 11.47 0.99 -15.91
C ARG A 90 12.05 0.35 -14.66
N LEU A 91 11.33 -0.58 -14.04
CA LEU A 91 11.72 -1.25 -12.78
C LEU A 91 13.03 -2.07 -12.89
N GLY A 92 13.37 -2.53 -14.10
CA GLY A 92 14.60 -3.27 -14.36
C GLY A 92 15.87 -2.43 -14.12
N THR A 93 15.90 -1.23 -14.71
CA THR A 93 17.00 -0.27 -14.57
C THR A 93 16.81 0.70 -13.40
N ARG A 94 15.57 0.87 -12.92
CA ARG A 94 15.15 1.81 -11.86
C ARG A 94 15.33 3.28 -12.22
N VAL A 95 15.25 3.59 -13.52
CA VAL A 95 15.43 4.93 -14.07
C VAL A 95 14.10 5.43 -14.65
N CYS A 96 13.84 6.73 -14.51
CA CYS A 96 12.77 7.41 -15.25
C CYS A 96 13.19 7.50 -16.72
N GLN A 97 12.46 6.86 -17.62
CA GLN A 97 12.77 6.84 -19.04
C GLN A 97 12.28 8.09 -19.77
N ARG A 98 11.12 8.61 -19.35
CA ARG A 98 10.43 9.73 -19.95
C ARG A 98 9.63 10.44 -18.86
N SER A 99 9.72 11.76 -18.84
CA SER A 99 8.77 12.60 -18.10
C SER A 99 7.95 13.44 -19.06
N ILE A 100 6.76 13.84 -18.61
CA ILE A 100 5.85 14.77 -19.27
C ILE A 100 5.55 15.85 -18.23
N VAL A 101 6.42 16.85 -18.14
CA VAL A 101 6.40 17.87 -17.06
C VAL A 101 5.11 18.68 -17.04
N LYS A 102 4.57 19.02 -18.21
CA LYS A 102 3.29 19.72 -18.37
C LYS A 102 2.21 18.82 -18.96
N GLY A 103 1.97 17.69 -18.29
CA GLY A 103 0.90 16.75 -18.65
C GLY A 103 -0.48 17.41 -18.47
N HIS A 104 -0.74 17.94 -17.28
CA HIS A 104 -1.94 18.69 -16.91
C HIS A 104 -1.57 20.04 -16.26
N ASP A 105 -2.51 20.98 -16.21
CA ASP A 105 -2.30 22.30 -15.57
C ASP A 105 -2.58 22.26 -14.04
N GLY A 106 -2.98 21.09 -13.54
CA GLY A 106 -3.16 20.80 -12.12
C GLY A 106 -3.10 19.30 -11.86
N HIS A 107 -3.42 18.91 -10.62
CA HIS A 107 -3.30 17.52 -10.14
C HIS A 107 -3.81 16.47 -11.13
N VAL A 108 -2.92 15.53 -11.52
CA VAL A 108 -3.32 14.29 -12.19
C VAL A 108 -3.95 13.39 -11.13
N GLU A 109 -5.25 13.14 -11.14
CA GLU A 109 -5.89 12.26 -10.15
C GLU A 109 -5.89 10.79 -10.59
N GLY A 110 -5.85 10.53 -11.90
CA GLY A 110 -5.89 9.18 -12.44
C GLY A 110 -4.99 9.00 -13.65
N VAL A 111 -4.38 7.82 -13.73
CA VAL A 111 -3.61 7.34 -14.88
C VAL A 111 -4.02 5.89 -15.14
N ALA A 112 -4.32 5.55 -16.39
CA ALA A 112 -4.67 4.20 -16.82
C ALA A 112 -3.90 3.81 -18.09
N VAL A 113 -3.50 2.56 -18.20
CA VAL A 113 -2.79 2.03 -19.38
C VAL A 113 -3.79 1.20 -20.16
N ALA A 114 -3.86 1.38 -21.49
CA ALA A 114 -4.64 0.48 -22.32
C ALA A 114 -4.22 -0.98 -22.08
N LYS A 115 -5.15 -1.93 -22.07
CA LYS A 115 -4.82 -3.37 -21.94
C LYS A 115 -3.81 -3.88 -22.98
N ASP A 116 -3.75 -3.19 -24.13
CA ASP A 116 -2.78 -3.47 -25.18
C ASP A 116 -1.38 -2.83 -25.00
N ASP A 117 -1.19 -1.96 -24.01
CA ASP A 117 -0.04 -1.08 -23.75
C ASP A 117 0.34 -0.18 -24.95
N THR A 118 -0.63 0.22 -25.77
CA THR A 118 -0.42 1.10 -26.93
C THR A 118 -0.47 2.59 -26.57
N TYR A 119 -1.32 2.95 -25.60
CA TYR A 119 -1.47 4.30 -25.10
C TYR A 119 -1.68 4.32 -23.58
N LEU A 120 -1.39 5.49 -23.00
CA LEU A 120 -1.67 5.86 -21.61
C LEU A 120 -2.78 6.91 -21.63
N LEU A 121 -3.73 6.82 -20.71
CA LEU A 121 -4.69 7.88 -20.41
C LEU A 121 -4.31 8.53 -19.09
N SER A 122 -4.46 9.85 -19.01
CA SER A 122 -4.42 10.61 -17.77
C SER A 122 -5.64 11.51 -17.66
N CYS A 123 -6.17 11.67 -16.45
CA CYS A 123 -7.21 12.64 -16.13
C CYS A 123 -6.76 13.57 -15.01
N GLY A 124 -7.09 14.85 -15.12
CA GLY A 124 -6.72 15.87 -14.14
C GLY A 124 -7.91 16.62 -13.58
N ARG A 125 -7.65 17.41 -12.53
CA ARG A 125 -8.60 18.42 -12.04
C ARG A 125 -8.79 19.59 -13.01
N ASP A 126 -7.96 19.68 -14.05
CA ASP A 126 -8.08 20.63 -15.17
C ASP A 126 -9.24 20.29 -16.14
N GLN A 127 -10.08 19.29 -15.82
CA GLN A 127 -11.24 18.84 -16.62
C GLN A 127 -10.89 18.15 -17.94
N TYR A 128 -9.58 17.96 -18.22
CA TYR A 128 -9.11 17.29 -19.42
C TYR A 128 -8.76 15.82 -19.17
N ILE A 129 -8.94 15.03 -20.22
CA ILE A 129 -8.44 13.66 -20.34
C ILE A 129 -7.48 13.66 -21.53
N LYS A 130 -6.25 13.20 -21.33
CA LYS A 130 -5.20 13.23 -22.35
C LYS A 130 -4.72 11.82 -22.66
N GLN A 131 -4.64 11.50 -23.95
CA GLN A 131 -4.10 10.24 -24.45
C GLN A 131 -2.65 10.44 -24.88
N TRP A 132 -1.75 9.60 -24.39
CA TRP A 132 -0.32 9.65 -24.69
C TRP A 132 0.12 8.36 -25.37
N ALA A 133 0.92 8.45 -26.42
CA ALA A 133 1.50 7.27 -27.05
C ALA A 133 2.50 6.58 -26.10
N VAL A 134 2.40 5.25 -25.99
CA VAL A 134 3.34 4.38 -25.28
C VAL A 134 4.17 3.65 -26.32
N GLU A 135 5.25 4.29 -26.77
CA GLU A 135 6.14 3.69 -27.77
C GLU A 135 6.95 2.54 -27.16
N LYS A 136 6.84 1.36 -27.77
CA LYS A 136 7.33 0.11 -27.17
C LYS A 136 8.83 -0.13 -27.32
N HIS A 137 9.53 0.65 -28.14
CA HIS A 137 10.91 0.35 -28.54
C HIS A 137 11.83 1.57 -28.63
N PHE A 138 11.96 2.34 -27.55
CA PHE A 138 13.21 3.08 -27.35
C PHE A 138 14.32 2.10 -26.97
N ARG A 139 15.01 1.57 -27.99
CA ARG A 139 16.35 1.01 -27.79
C ARG A 139 17.25 2.20 -27.49
N VAL A 140 17.60 2.40 -26.23
CA VAL A 140 18.70 3.30 -25.87
C VAL A 140 19.89 2.86 -26.71
N GLY A 141 20.37 3.74 -27.59
CA GLY A 141 21.53 3.44 -28.42
C GLY A 141 22.72 3.18 -27.51
N LEU A 142 23.54 2.18 -27.85
CA LEU A 142 24.72 1.74 -27.09
C LEU A 142 25.78 2.85 -26.85
N ALA A 143 25.57 4.06 -27.35
CA ALA A 143 26.37 5.25 -27.05
C ALA A 143 26.05 5.86 -25.66
N ALA A 144 24.82 5.73 -25.15
CA ALA A 144 24.41 6.44 -23.93
C ALA A 144 24.79 5.71 -22.62
N GLU A 145 25.16 4.42 -22.67
CA GLU A 145 25.55 3.67 -21.46
C GLU A 145 26.85 4.22 -20.83
N ALA A 146 27.74 4.85 -21.61
CA ALA A 146 28.98 5.46 -21.11
C ALA A 146 28.80 6.85 -20.47
N ASP A 147 27.72 7.58 -20.83
CA ASP A 147 27.47 8.94 -20.34
C ASP A 147 26.57 8.97 -19.08
N ILE A 148 25.85 7.87 -18.80
CA ILE A 148 24.93 7.76 -17.65
C ILE A 148 25.68 7.63 -16.30
N GLU A 149 26.88 7.04 -16.27
CA GLU A 149 27.65 6.92 -15.02
C GLU A 149 28.41 8.21 -14.64
N ASN A 150 28.73 9.08 -15.62
CA ASN A 150 29.52 10.29 -15.40
C ASN A 150 28.71 11.56 -15.09
N ARG A 151 27.37 11.50 -15.15
CA ARG A 151 26.49 12.62 -14.76
C ARG A 151 25.55 12.18 -13.65
N GLY A 152 25.87 12.61 -12.42
CA GLY A 152 24.99 12.45 -11.26
C GLY A 152 23.56 12.87 -11.60
N GLY A 153 22.61 11.98 -11.35
CA GLY A 153 21.40 11.87 -12.16
C GLY A 153 20.51 13.12 -12.23
N VAL A 154 20.48 13.75 -13.41
CA VAL A 154 19.35 14.52 -13.93
C VAL A 154 19.23 14.21 -15.43
N ILE A 155 18.12 13.60 -15.83
CA ILE A 155 17.75 13.50 -17.26
C ILE A 155 17.04 14.80 -17.62
N HIS A 156 17.42 15.44 -18.73
CA HIS A 156 16.86 16.74 -19.12
C HIS A 156 15.33 16.71 -19.21
N HIS A 157 14.67 17.57 -18.42
CA HIS A 157 13.25 17.43 -18.08
C HIS A 157 12.24 17.67 -19.23
N ASP A 158 12.62 18.34 -20.32
CA ASP A 158 11.69 18.70 -21.41
C ASP A 158 12.15 18.29 -22.82
N LEU A 159 13.27 17.56 -22.94
CA LEU A 159 13.98 17.37 -24.22
C LEU A 159 14.14 15.88 -24.56
N TRP A 160 13.25 15.35 -25.40
CA TRP A 160 13.40 14.00 -25.99
C TRP A 160 14.06 14.10 -27.36
N GLN A 161 15.14 13.33 -27.58
CA GLN A 161 15.74 13.15 -28.91
C GLN A 161 15.13 11.95 -29.62
N ASP A 162 14.53 12.19 -30.78
CA ASP A 162 14.26 11.15 -31.78
C ASP A 162 15.57 10.47 -32.20
N GLY A 163 15.48 9.25 -32.75
CA GLY A 163 16.61 8.60 -33.43
C GLY A 163 17.17 9.36 -34.65
N ALA A 164 16.56 10.49 -35.01
CA ALA A 164 16.99 11.44 -36.03
C ALA A 164 17.57 12.76 -35.46
N GLY A 165 17.73 12.88 -34.13
CA GLY A 165 18.32 14.07 -33.48
C GLY A 165 17.39 15.28 -33.32
N SER A 166 16.11 15.16 -33.71
CA SER A 166 15.08 16.18 -33.44
C SER A 166 14.72 16.20 -31.96
N VAL A 167 14.66 17.39 -31.36
CA VAL A 167 14.27 17.58 -29.95
C VAL A 167 12.78 17.93 -29.87
N GLY A 168 11.95 16.93 -29.60
CA GLY A 168 10.49 17.03 -29.62
C GLY A 168 9.87 17.21 -28.25
N SER A 169 8.94 18.18 -28.11
CA SER A 169 8.05 18.27 -26.96
C SER A 169 6.91 17.25 -27.09
N ILE A 170 6.72 16.42 -26.06
CA ILE A 170 5.72 15.34 -26.05
C ILE A 170 4.31 15.96 -26.00
N ARG A 171 3.54 15.80 -27.06
CA ARG A 171 2.15 16.25 -27.14
C ARG A 171 1.17 15.08 -26.92
N PRO A 172 -0.02 15.33 -26.35
CA PRO A 172 -1.07 14.32 -26.32
C PRO A 172 -1.52 14.01 -27.75
N VAL A 173 -1.82 12.73 -28.00
CA VAL A 173 -2.35 12.23 -29.28
C VAL A 173 -3.78 12.72 -29.47
N ASN A 174 -4.60 12.58 -28.42
CA ASN A 174 -5.97 13.08 -28.33
C ASN A 174 -6.17 13.75 -26.97
N THR A 175 -7.04 14.76 -26.94
CA THR A 175 -7.49 15.46 -25.73
C THR A 175 -9.00 15.49 -25.74
N PHE A 176 -9.61 14.99 -24.66
CA PHE A 176 -11.04 15.05 -24.39
C PHE A 176 -11.28 16.01 -23.21
N HIS A 177 -12.46 16.61 -23.15
CA HIS A 177 -12.82 17.61 -22.14
C HIS A 177 -14.18 17.25 -21.55
N ASP A 178 -14.26 17.09 -20.22
CA ASP A 178 -15.51 16.81 -19.52
C ASP A 178 -16.09 18.14 -18.98
N PRO A 179 -17.22 18.65 -19.52
CA PRO A 179 -17.80 19.91 -19.08
C PRO A 179 -18.45 19.83 -17.70
N ASP A 180 -18.69 18.63 -17.14
CA ASP A 180 -19.44 18.45 -15.90
C ASP A 180 -18.58 18.70 -14.63
N GLY A 181 -17.25 18.81 -14.74
CA GLY A 181 -16.38 19.17 -13.62
C GLY A 181 -14.99 18.50 -13.62
N PRO A 182 -14.23 18.66 -12.53
CA PRO A 182 -12.93 18.00 -12.36
C PRO A 182 -13.08 16.48 -12.29
N LEU A 183 -12.04 15.78 -12.73
CA LEU A 183 -11.98 14.31 -12.75
C LEU A 183 -11.09 13.77 -11.63
N PHE A 184 -11.49 12.64 -11.04
CA PHE A 184 -10.85 12.00 -9.88
C PHE A 184 -10.34 10.59 -10.16
N GLY A 185 -10.62 10.05 -11.35
CA GLY A 185 -10.12 8.75 -11.76
C GLY A 185 -10.43 8.45 -13.23
N VAL A 186 -9.61 7.58 -13.82
CA VAL A 186 -9.79 7.02 -15.16
C VAL A 186 -9.40 5.55 -15.12
N ASP A 187 -10.14 4.71 -15.84
CA ASP A 187 -9.73 3.32 -16.10
C ASP A 187 -10.03 2.96 -17.57
N SER A 188 -9.21 2.07 -18.13
CA SER A 188 -9.36 1.64 -19.53
C SER A 188 -10.20 0.38 -19.63
N HIS A 189 -10.99 0.25 -20.69
CA HIS A 189 -11.69 -1.00 -20.98
C HIS A 189 -10.72 -2.05 -21.55
N ASP A 190 -11.14 -3.32 -21.48
CA ASP A 190 -10.50 -4.45 -22.16
C ASP A 190 -10.39 -4.24 -23.68
N GLU A 191 -11.37 -3.55 -24.27
CA GLU A 191 -11.35 -3.11 -25.67
C GLU A 191 -10.59 -1.78 -25.78
N ALA A 192 -9.51 -1.75 -26.57
CA ALA A 192 -8.60 -0.62 -26.72
C ALA A 192 -9.19 0.66 -27.35
N SER A 193 -10.51 0.75 -27.53
CA SER A 193 -11.23 1.97 -27.94
C SER A 193 -11.97 2.65 -26.79
N ARG A 194 -12.28 1.95 -25.69
CA ARG A 194 -13.16 2.48 -24.64
C ARG A 194 -12.42 2.72 -23.32
N PHE A 195 -12.92 3.69 -22.57
CA PHE A 195 -12.46 3.99 -21.21
C PHE A 195 -13.57 4.66 -20.41
N VAL A 196 -13.40 4.74 -19.09
CA VAL A 196 -14.36 5.38 -18.19
C VAL A 196 -13.64 6.38 -17.29
N THR A 197 -14.31 7.48 -16.96
CA THR A 197 -13.84 8.49 -16.01
C THR A 197 -14.81 8.68 -14.85
N ALA A 198 -14.26 9.04 -13.68
CA ALA A 198 -15.03 9.51 -12.53
C ALA A 198 -14.89 11.04 -12.40
N GLY A 199 -16.02 11.72 -12.33
CA GLY A 199 -16.15 13.14 -12.00
C GLY A 199 -17.43 13.37 -11.20
N SER A 200 -18.23 14.38 -11.58
CA SER A 200 -19.62 14.53 -11.10
C SER A 200 -20.53 13.35 -11.52
N ARG A 201 -20.13 12.62 -12.57
CA ARG A 201 -20.79 11.42 -13.09
C ARG A 201 -19.73 10.36 -13.42
N VAL A 202 -20.18 9.13 -13.65
CA VAL A 202 -19.35 8.10 -14.31
C VAL A 202 -19.58 8.23 -15.82
N SER A 203 -18.59 8.76 -16.54
CA SER A 203 -18.67 9.00 -17.98
C SER A 203 -17.96 7.88 -18.74
N VAL A 204 -18.65 7.23 -19.67
CA VAL A 204 -18.10 6.21 -20.59
C VAL A 204 -17.70 6.90 -21.88
N TRP A 205 -16.46 6.71 -22.31
CA TRP A 205 -15.87 7.34 -23.49
C TRP A 205 -15.43 6.30 -24.53
N ASP A 206 -15.29 6.78 -25.76
CA ASP A 206 -14.72 6.04 -26.88
C ASP A 206 -13.72 6.96 -27.58
N LEU A 207 -12.50 6.47 -27.83
CA LEU A 207 -11.40 7.23 -28.43
C LEU A 207 -11.74 7.82 -29.80
N SER A 208 -12.72 7.24 -30.50
CA SER A 208 -13.21 7.75 -31.79
C SER A 208 -14.07 9.02 -31.67
N LYS A 209 -14.47 9.42 -30.46
CA LYS A 209 -15.44 10.49 -30.20
C LYS A 209 -14.90 11.53 -29.21
N THR A 210 -15.20 12.80 -29.47
CA THR A 210 -14.82 13.93 -28.60
C THR A 210 -15.77 14.14 -27.40
N ALA A 211 -16.92 13.47 -27.38
CA ALA A 211 -17.95 13.56 -26.35
C ALA A 211 -18.23 12.17 -25.73
N PRO A 212 -18.71 12.09 -24.47
CA PRO A 212 -18.96 10.82 -23.80
C PRO A 212 -20.07 10.03 -24.52
N VAL A 213 -19.91 8.71 -24.57
CA VAL A 213 -20.87 7.76 -25.17
C VAL A 213 -22.08 7.56 -24.26
N ALA A 214 -21.84 7.50 -22.96
CA ALA A 214 -22.87 7.39 -21.92
C ALA A 214 -22.40 8.15 -20.68
N GLN A 215 -23.33 8.70 -19.92
CA GLN A 215 -23.08 9.29 -18.62
C GLN A 215 -24.03 8.65 -17.61
N MET A 216 -23.47 8.11 -16.54
CA MET A 216 -24.19 7.39 -15.50
C MET A 216 -24.14 8.22 -14.21
N ALA A 217 -25.30 8.54 -13.65
CA ALA A 217 -25.42 9.29 -12.40
C ALA A 217 -25.53 8.35 -11.20
N SER A 218 -25.00 8.78 -10.05
CA SER A 218 -25.33 8.15 -8.76
C SER A 218 -26.82 8.23 -8.48
N GLY A 219 -27.34 7.30 -7.68
CA GLY A 219 -28.71 7.37 -7.14
C GLY A 219 -28.97 8.61 -6.27
N ALA A 220 -27.93 9.31 -5.80
CA ALA A 220 -28.04 10.61 -5.14
C ALA A 220 -27.57 11.74 -6.08
N GLY A 221 -28.44 12.71 -6.35
CA GLY A 221 -28.08 13.84 -7.23
C GLY A 221 -26.99 14.73 -6.64
N GLY A 222 -26.01 15.12 -7.47
CA GLY A 222 -25.00 16.14 -7.13
C GLY A 222 -23.80 15.68 -6.30
N CYS A 223 -23.60 14.37 -6.12
CA CYS A 223 -22.40 13.82 -5.49
C CYS A 223 -21.27 13.57 -6.50
N VAL A 224 -20.03 13.50 -6.01
CA VAL A 224 -18.83 13.33 -6.83
C VAL A 224 -18.24 11.95 -6.64
N GLN A 225 -17.85 11.30 -7.74
CA GLN A 225 -17.22 9.99 -7.75
C GLN A 225 -15.71 10.12 -7.46
N ARG A 226 -15.22 9.47 -6.41
CA ARG A 226 -13.84 9.64 -5.91
C ARG A 226 -12.81 8.79 -6.65
N PHE A 227 -13.22 7.64 -7.17
CA PHE A 227 -12.43 6.74 -8.01
C PHE A 227 -13.36 5.99 -8.97
N VAL A 228 -12.80 5.38 -10.01
CA VAL A 228 -13.52 4.43 -10.87
C VAL A 228 -12.62 3.27 -11.24
N GLN A 229 -13.21 2.08 -11.42
CA GLN A 229 -12.49 0.92 -11.91
C GLN A 229 -13.39 -0.03 -12.71
N TRP A 230 -12.97 -0.39 -13.91
CA TRP A 230 -13.65 -1.39 -14.74
C TRP A 230 -13.38 -2.79 -14.19
N SER A 231 -14.39 -3.67 -14.22
CA SER A 231 -14.17 -5.08 -13.91
C SER A 231 -13.24 -5.71 -14.97
N PRO A 232 -12.10 -6.32 -14.58
CA PRO A 232 -11.14 -6.95 -15.52
C PRO A 232 -11.64 -8.30 -16.08
N SER A 233 -12.94 -8.57 -15.95
CA SER A 233 -13.56 -9.87 -16.22
C SER A 233 -14.95 -9.73 -16.82
N ASP A 234 -15.79 -8.83 -16.27
CA ASP A 234 -17.10 -8.50 -16.82
C ASP A 234 -17.02 -7.15 -17.54
N MET A 235 -16.93 -7.19 -18.87
CA MET A 235 -16.78 -6.03 -19.77
C MET A 235 -17.84 -4.93 -19.64
N ASN A 236 -18.89 -5.12 -18.85
CA ASN A 236 -19.97 -4.14 -18.69
C ASN A 236 -20.07 -3.58 -17.26
N LEU A 237 -19.33 -4.13 -16.29
CA LEU A 237 -19.42 -3.72 -14.89
C LEU A 237 -18.34 -2.71 -14.53
N VAL A 238 -18.77 -1.58 -13.97
CA VAL A 238 -17.91 -0.52 -13.45
C VAL A 238 -18.18 -0.36 -11.96
N LEU A 239 -17.11 -0.30 -11.18
CA LEU A 239 -17.12 0.03 -9.74
C LEU A 239 -16.75 1.51 -9.58
N SER A 240 -17.49 2.20 -8.74
CA SER A 240 -17.20 3.57 -8.31
C SER A 240 -17.51 3.73 -6.83
N ALA A 241 -17.04 4.81 -6.22
CA ALA A 241 -17.56 5.24 -4.92
C ALA A 241 -17.73 6.75 -4.88
N SER A 242 -18.81 7.17 -4.22
CA SER A 242 -19.28 8.54 -4.19
C SER A 242 -18.96 9.23 -2.87
N SER A 243 -18.86 10.56 -2.91
CA SER A 243 -18.63 11.45 -1.77
C SER A 243 -19.73 11.42 -0.70
N ASN A 244 -20.86 10.76 -0.95
CA ASN A 244 -21.94 10.49 -0.01
C ASN A 244 -21.73 9.22 0.85
N ASN A 245 -20.52 8.64 0.81
CA ASN A 245 -20.13 7.36 1.42
C ASN A 245 -20.76 6.10 0.78
N THR A 246 -21.38 6.18 -0.40
CA THR A 246 -21.87 4.99 -1.13
C THR A 246 -20.79 4.40 -2.03
N VAL A 247 -20.67 3.07 -2.02
CA VAL A 247 -20.00 2.30 -3.06
C VAL A 247 -21.07 1.88 -4.06
N GLU A 248 -20.82 2.08 -5.35
CA GLU A 248 -21.81 1.95 -6.42
C GLU A 248 -21.29 1.04 -7.54
N LEU A 249 -22.19 0.20 -8.06
CA LEU A 249 -21.97 -0.65 -9.23
C LEU A 249 -22.85 -0.19 -10.38
N PHE A 250 -22.24 -0.08 -11.56
CA PHE A 250 -22.83 0.45 -12.78
C PHE A 250 -22.76 -0.59 -13.91
N ASP A 251 -23.84 -0.75 -14.70
CA ASP A 251 -23.85 -1.56 -15.94
C ASP A 251 -23.88 -0.66 -17.16
N VAL A 252 -22.74 -0.61 -17.86
CA VAL A 252 -22.50 0.24 -19.03
C VAL A 252 -23.49 0.00 -20.17
N ARG A 253 -24.16 -1.17 -20.22
CA ARG A 253 -25.18 -1.48 -21.25
C ARG A 253 -26.52 -0.84 -20.97
N GLN A 254 -26.87 -0.68 -19.68
CA GLN A 254 -28.14 -0.11 -19.25
C GLN A 254 -28.05 1.42 -19.11
N GLY A 255 -26.86 1.95 -18.78
CA GLY A 255 -26.68 3.37 -18.49
C GLY A 255 -27.02 3.75 -17.04
N ASP A 256 -27.52 2.79 -16.26
CA ASP A 256 -28.00 2.98 -14.89
C ASP A 256 -27.11 2.30 -13.82
N MET A 257 -27.29 2.75 -12.58
CA MET A 257 -26.73 2.12 -11.38
C MET A 257 -27.49 0.80 -11.07
N VAL A 258 -26.75 -0.28 -10.89
CA VAL A 258 -27.29 -1.62 -10.60
C VAL A 258 -27.51 -1.82 -9.10
N GLN A 259 -26.52 -1.47 -8.28
CA GLN A 259 -26.52 -1.66 -6.83
C GLN A 259 -25.67 -0.59 -6.13
N SER A 260 -26.07 -0.20 -4.91
CA SER A 260 -25.30 0.69 -4.05
C SER A 260 -25.33 0.23 -2.58
N VAL A 261 -24.26 0.53 -1.84
CA VAL A 261 -24.11 0.26 -0.40
C VAL A 261 -23.54 1.49 0.27
N ALA A 262 -24.25 2.03 1.27
CA ALA A 262 -23.76 3.10 2.11
C ALA A 262 -22.82 2.55 3.21
N LEU A 263 -21.63 3.14 3.32
CA LEU A 263 -20.67 2.89 4.40
C LEU A 263 -20.69 4.04 5.41
N ALA A 264 -20.09 3.82 6.58
CA ALA A 264 -20.08 4.82 7.66
C ALA A 264 -19.23 6.06 7.32
N MET A 265 -18.17 5.87 6.53
CA MET A 265 -17.28 6.94 6.04
C MET A 265 -16.97 6.73 4.55
N GLN A 266 -16.38 7.74 3.91
CA GLN A 266 -16.10 7.75 2.48
C GLN A 266 -15.05 6.69 2.07
N SER A 267 -15.11 6.30 0.79
CA SER A 267 -14.22 5.30 0.20
C SER A 267 -13.29 5.97 -0.81
N ASN A 268 -11.98 5.81 -0.62
CA ASN A 268 -10.97 6.53 -1.40
C ASN A 268 -10.59 5.81 -2.70
N SER A 269 -10.59 4.48 -2.69
CA SER A 269 -10.04 3.66 -3.78
C SER A 269 -10.64 2.25 -3.74
N GLY A 270 -10.80 1.63 -4.92
CA GLY A 270 -11.25 0.26 -5.08
C GLY A 270 -10.30 -0.58 -5.93
N ALA A 271 -10.37 -1.90 -5.74
CA ALA A 271 -9.60 -2.89 -6.50
C ALA A 271 -10.45 -4.15 -6.75
N TRP A 272 -10.73 -4.51 -7.99
CA TRP A 272 -11.28 -5.82 -8.36
C TRP A 272 -10.30 -6.96 -8.09
N ASN A 273 -10.79 -8.13 -7.66
CA ASN A 273 -9.96 -9.32 -7.54
C ASN A 273 -9.80 -10.00 -8.92
N PRO A 274 -8.59 -10.03 -9.51
CA PRO A 274 -8.38 -10.52 -10.87
C PRO A 274 -8.66 -12.02 -11.04
N MET A 275 -8.71 -12.80 -9.96
CA MET A 275 -8.99 -14.24 -9.99
C MET A 275 -10.39 -14.60 -9.48
N ARG A 276 -11.16 -13.63 -8.97
CA ARG A 276 -12.53 -13.83 -8.47
C ARG A 276 -13.40 -12.67 -8.96
N PRO A 277 -14.07 -12.80 -10.11
CA PRO A 277 -14.68 -11.68 -10.83
C PRO A 277 -15.77 -10.96 -10.02
N PHE A 278 -16.47 -11.71 -9.15
CA PHE A 278 -17.52 -11.21 -8.27
C PHE A 278 -17.01 -10.61 -6.95
N GLU A 279 -15.70 -10.56 -6.69
CA GLU A 279 -15.12 -9.95 -5.48
C GLU A 279 -14.29 -8.70 -5.81
N PHE A 280 -14.47 -7.65 -5.02
CA PHE A 280 -13.64 -6.44 -5.06
C PHE A 280 -13.37 -5.94 -3.65
N ALA A 281 -12.31 -5.15 -3.49
CA ALA A 281 -11.90 -4.52 -2.25
C ALA A 281 -12.06 -2.99 -2.34
N VAL A 282 -12.32 -2.35 -1.20
CA VAL A 282 -12.48 -0.89 -1.07
C VAL A 282 -11.71 -0.40 0.14
N ALA A 283 -10.86 0.61 -0.06
CA ALA A 283 -10.17 1.33 1.00
C ALA A 283 -11.06 2.47 1.53
N ASN A 284 -11.23 2.55 2.85
CA ASN A 284 -12.16 3.47 3.50
C ASN A 284 -11.44 4.38 4.52
N ASP A 285 -12.01 5.56 4.76
CA ASP A 285 -11.53 6.51 5.77
C ASP A 285 -11.60 5.96 7.20
N ASP A 286 -12.50 5.01 7.48
CA ASP A 286 -12.66 4.34 8.78
C ASP A 286 -11.49 3.44 9.22
N HIS A 287 -10.37 3.53 8.49
CA HIS A 287 -9.10 2.83 8.74
C HIS A 287 -9.12 1.34 8.39
N ASN A 288 -10.17 0.86 7.73
CA ASN A 288 -10.27 -0.53 7.27
C ASN A 288 -10.29 -0.60 5.73
N VAL A 289 -10.08 -1.83 5.24
CA VAL A 289 -10.33 -2.19 3.86
C VAL A 289 -11.38 -3.29 3.86
N TYR A 290 -12.40 -3.17 3.01
CA TYR A 290 -13.53 -4.10 2.93
C TYR A 290 -13.46 -4.90 1.64
N THR A 291 -13.68 -6.22 1.70
CA THR A 291 -14.02 -7.01 0.49
C THR A 291 -15.52 -7.25 0.46
N PHE A 292 -16.15 -6.96 -0.68
CA PHE A 292 -17.55 -7.28 -0.97
C PHE A 292 -17.65 -8.39 -2.02
N ASP A 293 -18.82 -9.03 -2.10
CA ASP A 293 -19.21 -9.95 -3.18
C ASP A 293 -20.40 -9.30 -3.90
N ILE A 294 -20.33 -9.07 -5.21
CA ILE A 294 -21.37 -8.33 -5.96
C ILE A 294 -22.75 -8.99 -5.86
N ARG A 295 -22.80 -10.28 -5.52
CA ARG A 295 -24.06 -11.04 -5.36
C ARG A 295 -24.70 -10.86 -3.98
N ASN A 296 -23.92 -10.43 -2.99
CA ASN A 296 -24.38 -10.09 -1.65
C ASN A 296 -23.74 -8.76 -1.22
N PHE A 297 -24.15 -7.69 -1.91
CA PHE A 297 -23.60 -6.35 -1.73
C PHE A 297 -23.85 -5.81 -0.31
N ALA A 298 -25.01 -6.14 0.29
CA ALA A 298 -25.49 -5.62 1.57
C ALA A 298 -24.56 -5.83 2.79
N SER A 299 -23.56 -6.71 2.70
CA SER A 299 -22.63 -6.98 3.81
C SER A 299 -21.21 -7.24 3.31
N ALA A 300 -20.22 -6.64 3.97
CA ALA A 300 -18.81 -6.95 3.70
C ALA A 300 -18.50 -8.42 4.01
N LYS A 301 -17.88 -9.12 3.05
CA LYS A 301 -17.45 -10.52 3.16
C LYS A 301 -16.24 -10.67 4.07
N HIS A 302 -15.28 -9.74 3.95
CA HIS A 302 -14.11 -9.66 4.82
C HIS A 302 -13.84 -8.20 5.19
N VAL A 303 -13.34 -7.99 6.41
CA VAL A 303 -12.86 -6.70 6.89
C VAL A 303 -11.39 -6.85 7.26
N TYR A 304 -10.53 -6.09 6.61
CA TYR A 304 -9.10 -6.02 6.90
C TYR A 304 -8.86 -4.83 7.81
N CYS A 305 -8.35 -5.11 9.01
CA CYS A 305 -8.09 -4.11 10.03
C CYS A 305 -6.59 -3.96 10.25
N GLY A 306 -6.17 -2.74 10.58
CA GLY A 306 -4.83 -2.50 11.11
C GLY A 306 -4.38 -1.05 11.10
N PHE A 307 -4.85 -0.24 10.15
CA PHE A 307 -4.43 1.15 10.04
C PHE A 307 -4.83 1.97 11.27
N VAL A 308 -4.02 2.98 11.58
CA VAL A 308 -4.37 4.00 12.57
C VAL A 308 -5.30 5.04 11.96
N HIS A 309 -4.92 5.56 10.79
CA HIS A 309 -5.61 6.59 10.00
C HIS A 309 -6.27 5.99 8.74
N ALA A 310 -6.84 6.83 7.88
CA ALA A 310 -7.55 6.43 6.66
C ALA A 310 -6.73 5.51 5.73
N ALA A 311 -7.41 4.56 5.09
CA ALA A 311 -6.85 3.78 3.99
C ALA A 311 -7.12 4.53 2.68
N LEU A 312 -6.06 4.93 1.97
CA LEU A 312 -6.15 5.80 0.80
C LEU A 312 -6.21 5.00 -0.52
N SER A 313 -5.45 3.91 -0.62
CA SER A 313 -5.36 3.10 -1.83
C SER A 313 -5.31 1.61 -1.50
N VAL A 314 -5.94 0.78 -2.33
CA VAL A 314 -5.90 -0.69 -2.26
C VAL A 314 -5.56 -1.26 -3.63
N ALA A 315 -4.79 -2.35 -3.66
CA ALA A 315 -4.55 -3.14 -4.87
C ALA A 315 -4.49 -4.64 -4.57
N TYR A 316 -5.09 -5.45 -5.43
CA TYR A 316 -4.93 -6.90 -5.40
C TYR A 316 -3.62 -7.33 -6.06
N ALA A 317 -3.02 -8.39 -5.53
CA ALA A 317 -2.01 -9.13 -6.28
C ALA A 317 -2.65 -9.74 -7.53
N PRO A 318 -1.98 -9.79 -8.70
CA PRO A 318 -2.44 -10.53 -9.88
C PRO A 318 -2.85 -11.98 -9.62
N THR A 319 -2.31 -12.62 -8.57
CA THR A 319 -2.74 -13.97 -8.13
C THR A 319 -4.06 -14.04 -7.36
N GLY A 320 -4.68 -12.91 -7.01
CA GLY A 320 -5.94 -12.82 -6.25
C GLY A 320 -5.91 -13.33 -4.81
N LYS A 321 -4.73 -13.73 -4.30
CA LYS A 321 -4.52 -14.36 -2.98
C LYS A 321 -4.06 -13.41 -1.89
N GLU A 322 -3.56 -12.24 -2.28
CA GLU A 322 -3.11 -11.20 -1.37
C GLU A 322 -3.65 -9.86 -1.86
N LEU A 323 -3.81 -8.92 -0.92
CA LEU A 323 -4.04 -7.51 -1.19
C LEU A 323 -2.99 -6.69 -0.46
N CYS A 324 -2.68 -5.53 -1.00
CA CYS A 324 -1.93 -4.49 -0.33
C CYS A 324 -2.78 -3.21 -0.27
N ALA A 325 -2.52 -2.38 0.73
CA ALA A 325 -3.11 -1.06 0.82
C ALA A 325 -2.12 -0.05 1.41
N GLY A 326 -2.28 1.22 1.01
CA GLY A 326 -1.55 2.37 1.52
C GLY A 326 -2.43 3.16 2.47
N GLY A 327 -1.88 3.52 3.62
CA GLY A 327 -2.55 4.35 4.63
C GLY A 327 -1.99 5.77 4.68
N GLN A 328 -2.83 6.69 5.17
CA GLN A 328 -2.38 7.99 5.64
C GLN A 328 -1.46 7.88 6.86
N ASP A 329 -1.45 6.73 7.56
CA ASP A 329 -0.54 6.42 8.68
C ASP A 329 0.89 6.04 8.25
N GLU A 330 1.35 6.51 7.08
CA GLU A 330 2.69 6.27 6.51
C GLU A 330 3.06 4.78 6.36
N THR A 331 2.07 3.87 6.34
CA THR A 331 2.31 2.42 6.16
C THR A 331 1.76 1.86 4.86
N VAL A 332 2.54 0.96 4.26
CA VAL A 332 2.04 -0.03 3.31
C VAL A 332 1.77 -1.31 4.08
N ARG A 333 0.59 -1.90 3.91
CA ARG A 333 0.20 -3.14 4.60
C ARG A 333 -0.22 -4.19 3.61
N ILE A 334 0.04 -5.44 3.95
CA ILE A 334 -0.27 -6.61 3.12
C ILE A 334 -1.14 -7.56 3.93
N TRP A 335 -2.22 -8.07 3.33
CA TRP A 335 -3.06 -9.11 3.91
C TRP A 335 -3.13 -10.31 2.96
N THR A 336 -3.19 -11.51 3.54
CA THR A 336 -3.69 -12.69 2.85
C THR A 336 -5.20 -12.54 2.67
N HIS A 337 -5.75 -12.95 1.52
CA HIS A 337 -7.18 -12.89 1.27
C HIS A 337 -7.97 -13.65 2.36
N GLY A 338 -8.93 -12.97 2.99
CA GLY A 338 -9.75 -13.51 4.07
C GLY A 338 -9.13 -13.43 5.48
N GLU A 339 -7.85 -13.09 5.63
CA GLU A 339 -7.24 -12.88 6.95
C GLU A 339 -7.44 -11.43 7.44
N ARG A 340 -8.15 -11.25 8.56
CA ARG A 340 -8.47 -9.90 9.13
C ARG A 340 -7.25 -9.02 9.44
N PHE A 341 -6.09 -9.61 9.74
CA PHE A 341 -4.91 -8.90 10.21
C PHE A 341 -3.78 -8.92 9.17
N SER A 342 -3.01 -7.85 9.11
CA SER A 342 -1.92 -7.71 8.12
C SER A 342 -0.81 -8.75 8.35
N ARG A 343 -0.43 -9.46 7.28
CA ARG A 343 0.71 -10.39 7.20
C ARG A 343 2.04 -9.67 7.44
N ASP A 344 2.20 -8.52 6.79
CA ASP A 344 3.38 -7.66 6.91
C ASP A 344 2.98 -6.19 6.84
N VAL A 345 3.81 -5.33 7.42
CA VAL A 345 3.67 -3.87 7.47
C VAL A 345 5.02 -3.27 7.10
N TYR A 346 5.05 -2.39 6.11
CA TYR A 346 6.23 -1.67 5.66
C TYR A 346 6.06 -0.18 5.96
N HIS A 347 7.16 0.42 6.43
CA HIS A 347 7.30 1.85 6.72
C HIS A 347 8.75 2.25 6.46
N ASN A 348 8.99 3.55 6.33
CA ASN A 348 10.33 4.13 6.27
C ASN A 348 10.26 5.52 6.91
N ARG A 349 11.29 5.94 7.64
CA ARG A 349 11.32 7.22 8.38
C ARG A 349 11.07 8.45 7.49
N ARG A 350 11.41 8.39 6.19
CA ARG A 350 11.15 9.47 5.24
C ARG A 350 9.76 9.40 4.58
N MET A 351 9.16 8.21 4.52
CA MET A 351 7.92 7.98 3.80
C MET A 351 6.76 8.68 4.50
N GLN A 352 6.05 9.53 3.78
CA GLN A 352 4.85 10.21 4.25
C GLN A 352 3.59 9.40 3.84
N SER A 353 2.41 10.00 4.03
CA SER A 353 1.12 9.46 3.59
C SER A 353 1.19 8.70 2.26
N VAL A 354 0.73 7.44 2.24
CA VAL A 354 0.80 6.58 1.06
C VAL A 354 -0.50 6.70 0.27
N THR A 355 -0.47 7.59 -0.71
CA THR A 355 -1.58 7.99 -1.58
C THR A 355 -1.98 6.91 -2.57
N SER A 356 -1.03 6.17 -3.14
CA SER A 356 -1.29 5.15 -4.18
C SER A 356 -0.43 3.90 -4.00
N VAL A 357 -1.00 2.72 -4.24
CA VAL A 357 -0.29 1.43 -4.14
C VAL A 357 -0.66 0.52 -5.32
N LEU A 358 0.33 -0.21 -5.85
CA LEU A 358 0.11 -1.25 -6.87
C LEU A 358 0.92 -2.52 -6.56
N TYR A 359 0.44 -3.67 -7.04
CA TYR A 359 1.27 -4.85 -7.23
C TYR A 359 1.91 -4.85 -8.63
N SER A 360 3.16 -5.32 -8.72
CA SER A 360 3.78 -5.67 -10.01
C SER A 360 3.04 -6.81 -10.71
N GLY A 361 3.15 -6.89 -12.03
CA GLY A 361 2.50 -7.93 -12.84
C GLY A 361 2.89 -9.37 -12.45
N ASP A 362 4.09 -9.57 -11.89
CA ASP A 362 4.55 -10.88 -11.39
C ASP A 362 4.13 -11.21 -9.95
N SER A 363 3.39 -10.32 -9.28
CA SER A 363 3.00 -10.40 -7.86
C SER A 363 4.15 -10.44 -6.85
N LYS A 364 5.42 -10.25 -7.24
CA LYS A 364 6.57 -10.33 -6.33
C LYS A 364 6.94 -9.00 -5.68
N TYR A 365 6.53 -7.89 -6.29
CA TYR A 365 6.84 -6.56 -5.83
C TYR A 365 5.57 -5.72 -5.64
N ILE A 366 5.68 -4.74 -4.75
CA ILE A 366 4.67 -3.75 -4.47
C ILE A 366 5.29 -2.38 -4.70
N LEU A 367 4.55 -1.51 -5.36
CA LEU A 367 4.89 -0.11 -5.59
C LEU A 367 4.03 0.76 -4.70
N SER A 368 4.61 1.80 -4.12
CA SER A 368 3.88 2.80 -3.34
C SER A 368 4.27 4.20 -3.77
N GLY A 369 3.30 4.98 -4.26
CA GLY A 369 3.41 6.43 -4.37
C GLY A 369 3.09 7.06 -3.01
N SER A 370 3.87 8.06 -2.64
CA SER A 370 3.73 8.75 -1.36
C SER A 370 3.70 10.26 -1.58
N ALA A 371 3.13 10.95 -0.59
CA ALA A 371 3.13 12.40 -0.51
C ALA A 371 4.54 13.02 -0.33
N ASP A 372 5.58 12.20 -0.14
CA ASP A 372 6.99 12.64 -0.14
C ASP A 372 7.67 12.56 -1.52
N PHE A 373 6.86 12.62 -2.58
CA PHE A 373 7.25 12.75 -3.99
C PHE A 373 7.96 11.53 -4.59
N ASN A 374 8.10 10.44 -3.82
CA ASN A 374 8.86 9.27 -4.22
C ASN A 374 7.97 8.05 -4.49
N VAL A 375 8.22 7.35 -5.60
CA VAL A 375 7.65 6.01 -5.83
C VAL A 375 8.62 4.98 -5.25
N ARG A 376 8.18 4.12 -4.33
CA ARG A 376 9.04 3.10 -3.71
C ARG A 376 8.70 1.70 -4.16
N LEU A 377 9.75 0.91 -4.37
CA LEU A 377 9.67 -0.51 -4.73
C LEU A 377 9.97 -1.38 -3.50
N TRP A 378 9.01 -2.24 -3.18
CA TRP A 378 9.06 -3.20 -2.07
C TRP A 378 8.90 -4.63 -2.60
N LYS A 379 9.40 -5.62 -1.88
CA LYS A 379 9.05 -7.03 -2.11
C LYS A 379 7.71 -7.35 -1.44
N ALA A 380 6.82 -8.06 -2.12
CA ALA A 380 5.63 -8.65 -1.50
C ALA A 380 6.00 -9.66 -0.39
N ASN A 381 7.09 -10.41 -0.58
CA ASN A 381 7.69 -11.29 0.43
C ASN A 381 9.01 -10.70 0.95
N ALA A 382 8.99 -10.07 2.13
CA ALA A 382 10.17 -9.42 2.72
C ALA A 382 11.41 -10.32 2.81
N SER A 383 11.22 -11.61 3.13
CA SER A 383 12.29 -12.59 3.30
C SER A 383 12.78 -13.24 1.99
N GLU A 384 12.18 -12.89 0.84
CA GLU A 384 12.54 -13.46 -0.45
C GLU A 384 13.81 -12.78 -1.00
N LYS A 385 14.68 -13.58 -1.63
CA LYS A 385 15.91 -13.07 -2.24
C LYS A 385 15.57 -12.23 -3.46
N LEU A 386 16.21 -11.07 -3.59
CA LEU A 386 16.16 -10.29 -4.82
C LEU A 386 16.97 -11.04 -5.89
N ASN A 387 16.40 -11.20 -7.09
CA ASN A 387 17.04 -11.71 -8.31
C ASN A 387 18.00 -12.92 -8.14
N GLY A 388 17.47 -14.13 -8.34
CA GLY A 388 18.32 -15.31 -8.50
C GLY A 388 17.54 -16.54 -8.98
N ALA A 389 18.09 -17.26 -9.95
CA ALA A 389 17.61 -18.60 -10.27
C ALA A 389 17.99 -19.54 -9.10
N VAL A 390 17.01 -19.83 -8.25
CA VAL A 390 17.21 -20.67 -7.07
C VAL A 390 17.47 -22.12 -7.52
N SER A 391 18.60 -22.70 -7.10
CA SER A 391 18.90 -24.11 -7.37
C SER A 391 17.78 -25.00 -6.82
N ARG A 392 17.41 -26.07 -7.52
CA ARG A 392 16.31 -26.98 -7.11
C ARG A 392 16.42 -27.41 -5.64
N LYS A 393 17.63 -27.73 -5.16
CA LYS A 393 17.88 -28.09 -3.75
C LYS A 393 17.54 -26.96 -2.77
N GLU A 394 17.84 -25.71 -3.13
CA GLU A 394 17.50 -24.55 -2.30
C GLU A 394 16.00 -24.23 -2.36
N ALA A 395 15.38 -24.35 -3.54
CA ALA A 395 13.94 -24.17 -3.70
C ALA A 395 13.15 -25.19 -2.88
N ASP A 396 13.54 -26.48 -2.94
CA ASP A 396 12.98 -27.55 -2.12
C ASP A 396 13.18 -27.27 -0.62
N ALA A 397 14.35 -26.75 -0.22
CA ALA A 397 14.61 -26.35 1.17
C ALA A 397 13.79 -25.12 1.63
N ILE A 398 13.48 -24.18 0.74
CA ILE A 398 12.57 -23.04 1.01
C ILE A 398 11.13 -23.54 1.14
N ASN A 399 10.69 -24.41 0.23
CA ASN A 399 9.36 -25.00 0.24
C ASN A 399 9.12 -25.86 1.50
N TYR A 400 10.10 -26.67 1.90
CA TYR A 400 10.06 -27.44 3.15
C TYR A 400 9.96 -26.53 4.38
N ARG A 401 10.73 -25.43 4.43
CA ARG A 401 10.63 -24.43 5.51
C ARG A 401 9.25 -23.75 5.54
N ARG A 402 8.71 -23.32 4.40
CA ARG A 402 7.35 -22.75 4.28
C ARG A 402 6.27 -23.75 4.73
N ALA A 403 6.42 -25.04 4.40
CA ALA A 403 5.50 -26.09 4.82
C ALA A 403 5.57 -26.35 6.34
N LEU A 404 6.77 -26.41 6.93
CA LEU A 404 6.96 -26.51 8.39
C LEU A 404 6.33 -25.33 9.12
N LEU A 405 6.52 -24.11 8.62
CA LEU A 405 5.93 -22.92 9.22
C LEU A 405 4.40 -22.98 9.22
N ARG A 406 3.77 -23.38 8.11
CA ARG A 406 2.31 -23.61 8.07
C ARG A 406 1.86 -24.69 9.06
N LYS A 407 2.59 -25.81 9.15
CA LYS A 407 2.29 -26.91 10.09
C LYS A 407 2.34 -26.47 11.56
N TYR A 408 3.32 -25.65 11.94
CA TYR A 408 3.56 -25.23 13.33
C TYR A 408 3.11 -23.79 13.64
N ALA A 409 2.37 -23.12 12.74
CA ALA A 409 1.92 -21.73 12.91
C ALA A 409 1.07 -21.48 14.17
N HIS A 410 0.41 -22.52 14.69
CA HIS A 410 -0.39 -22.45 15.92
C HIS A 410 0.47 -22.44 17.20
N MET A 411 1.73 -22.87 17.14
CA MET A 411 2.60 -22.99 18.32
C MET A 411 3.00 -21.59 18.84
N PRO A 412 2.86 -21.30 20.16
CA PRO A 412 3.05 -19.95 20.69
C PRO A 412 4.38 -19.28 20.32
N GLN A 413 5.50 -19.99 20.38
CA GLN A 413 6.83 -19.43 20.06
C GLN A 413 6.97 -19.09 18.57
N VAL A 414 6.55 -20.01 17.68
CA VAL A 414 6.59 -19.80 16.23
C VAL A 414 5.66 -18.64 15.85
N LYS A 415 4.43 -18.64 16.37
CA LYS A 415 3.43 -17.59 16.19
C LYS A 415 3.95 -16.23 16.66
N HIS A 416 4.55 -16.15 17.84
CA HIS A 416 5.10 -14.91 18.38
C HIS A 416 6.20 -14.34 17.47
N ILE A 417 7.16 -15.16 17.05
CA ILE A 417 8.23 -14.75 16.12
C ILE A 417 7.65 -14.31 14.76
N GLN A 418 6.64 -15.01 14.25
CA GLN A 418 5.99 -14.67 12.98
C GLN A 418 5.16 -13.38 13.03
N HIS A 419 4.59 -12.99 14.17
CA HIS A 419 3.83 -11.74 14.32
C HIS A 419 4.68 -10.53 14.74
N GLN A 420 5.87 -10.71 15.32
CA GLN A 420 6.71 -9.57 15.72
C GLN A 420 7.10 -8.69 14.52
N ARG A 421 6.72 -7.41 14.55
CA ARG A 421 7.15 -6.36 13.63
C ARG A 421 7.58 -5.14 14.43
N HIS A 422 8.62 -4.45 13.99
CA HIS A 422 8.94 -3.13 14.49
C HIS A 422 8.02 -2.11 13.81
N LEU A 423 7.26 -1.35 14.60
CA LEU A 423 6.39 -0.27 14.15
C LEU A 423 6.93 1.07 14.67
N PRO A 424 6.75 2.19 13.94
CA PRO A 424 7.03 3.52 14.45
C PRO A 424 6.35 3.77 15.80
N LYS A 425 7.04 4.47 16.71
CA LYS A 425 6.57 4.69 18.10
C LYS A 425 5.18 5.34 18.16
N TYR A 426 4.89 6.29 17.26
CA TYR A 426 3.59 6.95 17.20
C TYR A 426 2.47 5.96 16.78
N ILE A 427 2.68 5.17 15.73
CA ILE A 427 1.75 4.12 15.28
C ILE A 427 1.48 3.10 16.38
N TYR A 428 2.53 2.69 17.10
CA TYR A 428 2.40 1.76 18.23
C TYR A 428 1.55 2.35 19.37
N ASN A 429 1.82 3.60 19.76
CA ASN A 429 1.07 4.30 20.80
C ASN A 429 -0.40 4.51 20.42
N MET A 430 -0.68 4.97 19.19
CA MET A 430 -2.03 5.19 18.69
C MET A 430 -2.81 3.87 18.59
N ASN A 431 -2.19 2.78 18.13
CA ASN A 431 -2.83 1.45 18.16
C ASN A 431 -3.14 1.00 19.59
N LYS A 432 -2.24 1.22 20.54
CA LYS A 432 -2.47 0.90 21.96
C LYS A 432 -3.66 1.68 22.52
N GLN A 433 -3.77 2.98 22.21
CA GLN A 433 -4.93 3.80 22.57
C GLN A 433 -6.22 3.30 21.90
N LYS A 434 -6.21 3.08 20.58
CA LYS A 434 -7.34 2.56 19.79
C LYS A 434 -7.88 1.23 20.34
N LEU A 435 -6.99 0.34 20.78
CA LEU A 435 -7.36 -0.91 21.46
C LEU A 435 -7.99 -0.68 22.84
N VAL A 436 -7.50 0.28 23.62
CA VAL A 436 -8.11 0.66 24.92
C VAL A 436 -9.50 1.26 24.72
N HIS A 437 -9.67 2.19 23.78
CA HIS A 437 -10.97 2.78 23.44
C HIS A 437 -11.96 1.71 22.96
N HIS A 438 -11.58 0.87 21.99
CA HIS A 438 -12.44 -0.22 21.52
C HIS A 438 -12.81 -1.22 22.64
N LYS A 439 -11.91 -1.48 23.60
CA LYS A 439 -12.24 -2.31 24.77
C LYS A 439 -13.25 -1.60 25.67
N ALA A 440 -13.05 -0.33 25.98
CA ALA A 440 -13.96 0.47 26.80
C ALA A 440 -15.35 0.61 26.16
N ASP A 441 -15.43 0.81 24.84
CA ASP A 441 -16.69 0.88 24.09
C ASP A 441 -17.43 -0.46 24.07
N ARG A 442 -16.69 -1.57 23.98
CA ARG A 442 -17.26 -2.92 24.10
C ARG A 442 -17.83 -3.13 25.50
N GLU A 443 -17.08 -2.83 26.55
CA GLU A 443 -17.55 -2.91 27.93
C GLU A 443 -18.75 -1.98 28.18
N ARG A 444 -18.77 -0.78 27.57
CA ARG A 444 -19.91 0.15 27.64
C ARG A 444 -21.16 -0.39 26.95
N LYS A 445 -21.02 -1.07 25.80
CA LYS A 445 -22.14 -1.74 25.11
C LYS A 445 -22.66 -2.94 25.91
N GLU A 446 -21.76 -3.76 26.45
CA GLU A 446 -22.12 -4.91 27.30
C GLU A 446 -22.84 -4.44 28.59
N ARG A 447 -22.40 -3.34 29.22
CA ARG A 447 -23.09 -2.70 30.36
C ARG A 447 -24.40 -2.01 29.95
N GLY A 448 -24.47 -1.37 28.79
CA GLY A 448 -25.66 -0.69 28.29
C GLY A 448 -26.78 -1.65 27.83
N GLY A 449 -26.46 -2.91 27.55
CA GLY A 449 -27.43 -3.99 27.36
C GLY A 449 -28.12 -4.42 28.66
N GLN A 450 -27.59 -4.02 29.83
CA GLN A 450 -28.33 -4.02 31.09
C GLN A 450 -28.94 -2.63 31.27
N ILE A 451 -30.25 -2.56 31.54
CA ILE A 451 -30.94 -1.27 31.77
C ILE A 451 -30.46 -0.70 33.11
N ILE A 452 -29.38 0.08 33.08
CA ILE A 452 -28.88 0.82 34.23
C ILE A 452 -29.86 1.95 34.51
N LYS A 453 -30.68 1.79 35.56
CA LYS A 453 -31.43 2.91 36.15
C LYS A 453 -30.43 4.03 36.48
N PRO A 454 -30.72 5.30 36.15
CA PRO A 454 -29.77 6.38 36.36
C PRO A 454 -29.36 6.45 37.85
N LEU A 455 -28.06 6.38 38.10
CA LEU A 455 -27.48 6.62 39.41
C LEU A 455 -27.89 8.03 39.84
N ARG A 456 -28.65 8.13 40.95
CA ARG A 456 -28.94 9.41 41.60
C ARG A 456 -27.60 10.09 41.90
N GLN A 457 -27.37 11.25 41.28
CA GLN A 457 -26.32 12.15 41.74
C GLN A 457 -26.62 12.53 43.19
N SER A 458 -25.63 12.37 44.07
CA SER A 458 -25.70 12.93 45.43
C SER A 458 -25.72 14.46 45.32
N PRO A 459 -26.57 15.15 46.10
CA PRO A 459 -26.70 16.60 45.99
C PRO A 459 -25.40 17.30 46.43
N ILE A 460 -24.90 18.17 45.56
CA ILE A 460 -23.78 19.06 45.85
C ILE A 460 -24.22 20.03 46.95
N ARG A 461 -23.56 19.99 48.11
CA ARG A 461 -23.75 21.00 49.14
C ARG A 461 -23.06 22.29 48.72
N HIS A 462 -23.84 23.26 48.24
CA HIS A 462 -23.38 24.64 48.13
C HIS A 462 -23.22 25.24 49.53
N THR A 463 -22.00 25.57 49.93
CA THR A 463 -21.73 26.50 51.03
C THR A 463 -21.60 27.90 50.46
N SER A 464 -22.57 28.76 50.74
CA SER A 464 -22.59 30.16 50.32
C SER A 464 -21.52 30.99 51.02
N VAL A 465 -20.83 31.84 50.26
CA VAL A 465 -19.93 32.86 50.80
C VAL A 465 -20.74 34.10 51.19
N GLN A 466 -20.84 34.38 52.48
CA GLN A 466 -21.19 35.69 53.06
C GLN A 466 -20.93 35.63 54.57
N ASP A 467 -19.81 36.20 55.01
CA ASP A 467 -19.79 37.36 55.93
C ASP A 467 -18.38 37.72 56.39
N ALA A 468 -18.22 38.95 56.87
CA ALA A 468 -16.95 39.67 56.89
C ALA A 468 -16.32 39.85 58.29
N ALA A 469 -15.13 40.47 58.26
CA ALA A 469 -14.52 41.27 59.32
C ALA A 469 -13.55 40.61 60.35
N LYS A 470 -12.26 40.74 59.99
CA LYS A 470 -11.15 41.29 60.82
C LYS A 470 -10.42 40.36 61.83
N PRO A 471 -9.16 40.71 62.18
CA PRO A 471 -8.09 39.72 62.30
C PRO A 471 -7.62 39.44 63.74
N LYS A 472 -6.76 38.43 63.89
CA LYS A 472 -5.87 38.28 65.06
C LYS A 472 -4.41 38.06 64.64
N VAL A 473 -3.53 38.53 65.51
CA VAL A 473 -2.09 38.77 65.32
C VAL A 473 -1.26 37.61 65.94
N VAL A 474 0.07 37.62 65.71
CA VAL A 474 1.18 37.07 66.54
C VAL A 474 1.70 35.67 66.12
N PRO A 475 3.02 35.31 66.21
CA PRO A 475 4.30 36.07 66.30
C PRO A 475 5.38 35.71 65.23
N ARG A 476 6.58 36.29 65.36
CA ARG A 476 7.86 35.89 64.72
C ARG A 476 8.65 34.81 65.51
N GLY A 477 9.54 34.11 64.80
CA GLY A 477 10.73 33.36 65.27
C GLY A 477 11.10 32.26 64.24
N GLN A 478 12.22 32.28 63.49
CA GLN A 478 13.64 32.05 63.89
C GLN A 478 13.79 30.78 64.75
N THR A 479 14.61 29.75 64.44
CA THR A 479 15.75 29.51 63.51
C THR A 479 15.79 28.02 63.05
N ASP A 480 16.58 27.48 62.10
CA ASP A 480 17.40 27.92 60.93
C ASP A 480 17.82 26.64 60.12
N GLN A 481 18.57 26.80 59.00
CA GLN A 481 19.30 25.81 58.17
C GLN A 481 18.54 24.98 57.10
N ASP A 482 18.82 25.30 55.83
CA ASP A 482 18.77 24.42 54.64
C ASP A 482 19.91 24.83 53.68
N PRO A 483 20.66 23.89 53.05
CA PRO A 483 21.60 24.20 51.96
C PRO A 483 21.20 23.58 50.60
N GLN A 484 21.32 24.40 49.54
CA GLN A 484 21.69 24.08 48.15
C GLN A 484 20.94 22.98 47.38
N ASP A 485 20.37 23.37 46.24
CA ASP A 485 20.52 22.68 44.94
C ASP A 485 20.40 23.74 43.82
N ASP A 486 21.10 23.53 42.69
CA ASP A 486 21.52 24.59 41.75
C ASP A 486 20.56 24.87 40.57
N ASP A 487 20.58 26.12 40.08
CA ASP A 487 19.95 26.59 38.82
C ASP A 487 21.05 27.09 37.86
N ASP A 488 21.32 26.36 36.76
CA ASP A 488 22.10 26.81 35.59
C ASP A 488 21.30 26.44 34.33
N GLN A 489 20.59 27.38 33.70
CA GLN A 489 21.04 28.30 32.62
C GLN A 489 21.29 27.62 31.26
N GLU A 490 20.52 28.06 30.27
CA GLU A 490 20.60 27.68 28.86
C GLU A 490 21.68 28.51 28.15
N GLU A 491 22.61 27.87 27.44
CA GLU A 491 23.55 28.57 26.55
C GLU A 491 23.08 28.51 25.08
N ASP A 492 22.81 29.67 24.51
CA ASP A 492 22.61 29.88 23.07
C ASP A 492 23.97 30.07 22.37
N ASP A 493 24.38 29.08 21.58
CA ASP A 493 25.66 29.11 20.85
C ASP A 493 25.51 29.82 19.49
N ASN A 494 25.90 31.10 19.42
CA ASN A 494 25.77 31.96 18.24
C ASN A 494 27.16 32.21 17.61
N MET A 495 27.56 31.40 16.63
CA MET A 495 28.87 31.55 15.96
C MET A 495 28.85 32.60 14.84
N SER A 496 29.51 33.74 15.08
CA SER A 496 30.03 34.62 14.02
C SER A 496 31.29 35.37 14.48
N SER A 497 32.44 35.07 13.88
CA SER A 497 33.59 35.98 13.86
C SER A 497 34.49 35.69 12.67
N GLU A 498 34.62 36.66 11.77
CA GLU A 498 35.67 36.69 10.76
C GLU A 498 37.01 37.05 11.40
N ALA A 499 38.10 36.48 10.88
CA ALA A 499 39.44 37.09 10.90
C ALA A 499 40.26 36.53 9.74
N SER A 500 41.01 37.41 9.07
CA SER A 500 41.91 37.08 7.97
C SER A 500 43.23 36.46 8.47
N ASP A 501 43.93 35.72 7.61
CA ASP A 501 45.22 36.15 7.02
C ASP A 501 45.81 35.05 6.10
N GLU A 502 46.54 35.52 5.07
CA GLU A 502 47.32 34.81 4.02
C GLU A 502 46.59 33.90 2.99
#